data_AF-Q31BD9-F1
#
_entry.id   AF-Q31BD9-F1
#
_cell.length_a   1.000
_cell.length_b   1.000
_cell.length_c   1.000
_cell.angle_alpha   90.00
_cell.angle_beta   90.00
_cell.angle_gamma   90.00
#
_symmetry.space_group_name_H-M   'P 1'
#
loop_
_entity.id
_entity.type
_entity.pdbx_description
1 polymer ?
#
loop_
_entity_poly.entity_id
_entity_poly.type
_entity_poly.pdbx_seq_one_letter_code
_entity_poly.pdbx_strand_id
1 'polypeptide(L)'
;MAKKRRKLNKDFEKKIYSSKKNVELVLAKIYDIDDEDIQKEYMSAFKGVVYLYDELKQDYELQGFHDNSEELFTNYKNAFNIFESEFEI
;
A
#
# COMPACT_ATOMS: atom_id res chain seq x y z
N MET A 1 25.15 -16.93 -1.61
CA MET A 1 24.34 -17.04 -2.85
C MET A 1 24.27 -15.66 -3.48
N ALA A 2 24.66 -15.49 -4.75
CA ALA A 2 24.55 -14.19 -5.41
C ALA A 2 23.07 -13.83 -5.55
N LYS A 3 22.63 -12.75 -4.89
CA LYS A 3 21.26 -12.25 -4.99
C LYS A 3 21.03 -11.88 -6.47
N LYS A 4 20.13 -12.60 -7.15
CA LYS A 4 19.78 -12.32 -8.55
C LYS A 4 19.40 -10.83 -8.64
N ARG A 5 20.01 -10.09 -9.59
CA ARG A 5 19.69 -8.66 -9.75
C ARG A 5 18.23 -8.54 -10.18
N ARG A 6 17.43 -7.82 -9.39
CA ARG A 6 16.02 -7.53 -9.68
C ARG A 6 15.89 -6.66 -10.93
N LYS A 7 14.80 -6.82 -11.68
CA LYS A 7 14.48 -5.94 -12.81
C LYS A 7 13.98 -4.60 -12.29
N LEU A 8 14.66 -3.50 -12.64
CA LEU A 8 14.29 -2.15 -12.20
C LEU A 8 13.30 -1.51 -13.18
N ASN A 9 12.33 -0.77 -12.67
CA ASN A 9 11.42 0.07 -13.43
C ASN A 9 11.17 1.39 -12.68
N LYS A 10 11.72 2.51 -13.19
CA LYS A 10 11.67 3.81 -12.51
C LYS A 10 10.25 4.33 -12.31
N ASP A 11 9.36 4.11 -13.29
CA ASP A 11 7.99 4.59 -13.18
C ASP A 11 7.21 3.77 -12.16
N PHE A 12 7.50 2.47 -12.10
CA PHE A 12 6.92 1.59 -11.07
C PHE A 12 7.46 1.91 -9.66
N GLU A 13 8.75 2.24 -9.52
CA GLU A 13 9.34 2.71 -8.26
C GLU A 13 8.68 4.00 -7.76
N LYS A 14 8.37 4.94 -8.66
CA LYS A 14 7.61 6.14 -8.33
C LYS A 14 6.20 5.78 -7.84
N LYS A 15 5.51 4.83 -8.49
CA LYS A 15 4.19 4.35 -8.04
C LYS A 15 4.28 3.82 -6.60
N ILE A 16 5.21 2.90 -6.31
CA ILE A 16 5.41 2.33 -4.95
C ILE A 16 5.73 3.43 -3.94
N TYR A 17 6.58 4.40 -4.30
CA TYR A 17 6.94 5.51 -3.43
C TYR A 17 5.76 6.44 -3.12
N SER A 18 4.93 6.75 -4.12
CA SER A 18 3.70 7.52 -3.91
C SER A 18 2.69 6.73 -3.06
N SER A 19 2.51 5.44 -3.31
CA SER A 19 1.67 4.56 -2.49
C SER A 19 2.12 4.56 -1.03
N LYS A 20 3.44 4.51 -0.78
CA LYS A 20 4.01 4.60 0.57
C LYS A 20 3.52 5.85 1.30
N LYS A 21 3.64 7.01 0.65
CA LYS A 21 3.23 8.29 1.23
C LYS A 21 1.75 8.33 1.53
N ASN A 22 0.92 7.79 0.64
CA ASN A 22 -0.52 7.71 0.86
C ASN A 22 -0.86 6.85 2.07
N VAL A 23 -0.23 5.68 2.20
CA VAL A 23 -0.40 4.80 3.35
C VAL A 23 0.04 5.48 4.65
N GLU A 24 1.21 6.11 4.66
CA GLU A 24 1.72 6.85 5.82
C GLU A 24 0.79 8.01 6.21
N LEU A 25 0.25 8.75 5.23
CA LEU A 25 -0.66 9.86 5.47
C LEU A 25 -1.97 9.39 6.11
N VAL A 26 -2.58 8.32 5.58
CA VAL A 26 -3.83 7.78 6.12
C VAL A 26 -3.61 7.20 7.51
N LEU A 27 -2.52 6.47 7.74
CA LEU A 27 -2.17 6.00 9.09
C LEU A 27 -2.06 7.16 10.07
N ALA A 28 -1.37 8.24 9.70
CA ALA A 28 -1.26 9.42 10.54
C ALA A 28 -2.64 10.03 10.85
N LYS A 29 -3.54 10.15 9.85
CA LYS A 29 -4.93 10.60 10.08
C LYS A 29 -5.67 9.69 11.06
N ILE A 30 -5.54 8.37 10.94
CA ILE A 30 -6.20 7.41 11.84
C ILE A 30 -5.66 7.55 13.28
N TYR A 31 -4.34 7.68 13.43
CA TYR A 31 -3.72 7.87 14.75
C TYR A 31 -4.09 9.19 15.43
N ASP A 32 -4.50 10.19 14.64
CA ASP A 32 -4.97 11.50 15.14
C ASP A 32 -6.45 11.48 15.60
N ILE A 33 -7.16 10.36 15.41
CA ILE A 33 -8.54 10.19 15.91
C ILE A 33 -8.52 9.98 17.43
N ASP A 34 -9.17 10.89 18.18
CA ASP A 34 -9.27 10.84 19.64
C ASP A 34 -10.19 9.73 20.17
N ASP A 35 -11.24 9.38 19.42
CA ASP A 35 -12.20 8.34 19.79
C ASP A 35 -11.61 6.95 19.51
N GLU A 36 -11.33 6.19 20.56
CA GLU A 36 -10.67 4.89 20.47
C GLU A 36 -11.47 3.84 19.67
N ASP A 37 -12.80 3.86 19.77
CA ASP A 37 -13.64 2.90 19.07
C ASP A 37 -13.69 3.22 17.57
N ILE A 38 -13.81 4.50 17.22
CA ILE A 38 -13.73 4.97 15.83
C ILE A 38 -12.32 4.69 15.26
N GLN A 39 -11.26 5.03 16.01
CA GLN A 39 -9.89 4.77 15.59
C GLN A 39 -9.66 3.29 15.28
N LYS A 40 -10.15 2.38 16.13
CA LYS A 40 -10.03 0.93 15.92
C LYS A 40 -10.79 0.45 14.68
N GLU A 41 -11.96 1.01 14.41
CA GLU A 41 -12.74 0.69 13.20
C GLU A 41 -11.97 1.08 11.94
N TYR A 42 -11.49 2.32 11.87
CA TYR A 42 -10.69 2.82 10.75
C TYR A 42 -9.40 2.01 10.57
N MET A 43 -8.69 1.73 11.67
CA MET A 43 -7.47 0.93 11.64
C MET A 43 -7.74 -0.49 11.13
N SER A 44 -8.85 -1.11 11.55
CA SER A 44 -9.22 -2.45 11.13
C SER A 44 -9.56 -2.51 9.65
N ALA A 45 -10.30 -1.52 9.13
CA ALA A 45 -10.59 -1.41 7.71
C ALA A 45 -9.32 -1.12 6.88
N PHE A 46 -8.45 -0.23 7.35
CA PHE A 46 -7.23 0.15 6.63
C PHE A 46 -6.17 -0.96 6.59
N LYS A 47 -6.21 -1.92 7.52
CA LYS A 47 -5.27 -3.05 7.58
C LYS A 47 -5.18 -3.82 6.26
N GLY A 48 -6.28 -3.97 5.53
CA GLY A 48 -6.28 -4.63 4.21
C GLY A 48 -5.45 -3.88 3.17
N VAL A 49 -5.53 -2.55 3.19
CA VAL A 49 -4.76 -1.67 2.30
C VAL A 49 -3.27 -1.76 2.63
N VAL A 50 -2.91 -1.71 3.91
CA VAL A 50 -1.51 -1.87 4.37
C VAL A 50 -0.94 -3.21 3.95
N TYR A 51 -1.69 -4.30 4.11
CA TYR A 51 -1.27 -5.64 3.71
C TYR A 51 -0.94 -5.71 2.21
N LEU A 52 -1.84 -5.21 1.34
CA LEU A 52 -1.64 -5.22 -0.11
C LEU A 52 -0.48 -4.31 -0.55
N TYR A 53 -0.28 -3.19 0.14
CA TYR A 53 0.89 -2.34 -0.08
C TYR A 53 2.20 -3.07 0.27
N ASP A 54 2.24 -3.73 1.43
CA ASP A 54 3.41 -4.48 1.87
C ASP A 54 3.73 -5.65 0.94
N GLU A 55 2.71 -6.38 0.46
CA GLU A 55 2.85 -7.43 -0.54
C GLU A 55 3.46 -6.88 -1.85
N LEU A 56 2.90 -5.81 -2.40
CA LEU A 56 3.41 -5.13 -3.59
C LEU A 56 4.88 -4.70 -3.42
N LYS A 57 5.21 -4.08 -2.28
CA LYS A 57 6.56 -3.60 -1.98
C LYS A 57 7.54 -4.76 -1.87
N GLN A 58 7.19 -5.80 -1.12
CA GLN A 58 8.05 -6.96 -0.90
C GLN A 58 8.29 -7.72 -2.21
N ASP A 59 7.24 -7.92 -3.01
CA ASP A 59 7.33 -8.54 -4.32
C ASP A 59 8.33 -7.80 -5.23
N TYR A 60 8.21 -6.48 -5.32
CA TYR A 60 9.14 -5.66 -6.10
C TYR A 60 10.57 -5.69 -5.53
N GLU A 61 10.73 -5.70 -4.20
CA GLU A 61 12.05 -5.76 -3.56
C GLU A 61 12.78 -7.08 -3.83
N LEU A 62 12.04 -8.20 -3.90
CA LEU A 62 12.54 -9.55 -4.10
C LEU A 62 12.72 -9.91 -5.57
N GLN A 63 11.73 -9.63 -6.42
CA GLN A 63 11.65 -10.07 -7.81
C GLN A 63 11.95 -8.94 -8.80
N GLY A 64 11.70 -7.69 -8.41
CA GLY A 64 11.72 -6.53 -9.31
C GLY A 64 10.43 -6.43 -10.11
N PHE A 65 10.45 -5.65 -11.19
CA PHE A 65 9.30 -5.52 -12.07
C PHE A 65 9.08 -6.79 -12.91
N HIS A 66 7.89 -7.37 -12.85
CA HIS A 66 7.48 -8.56 -13.60
C HIS A 66 5.99 -8.49 -13.97
N ASP A 67 5.49 -9.56 -14.57
CA ASP A 67 4.17 -9.58 -15.22
C ASP A 67 3.02 -9.35 -14.24
N ASN A 68 3.13 -9.79 -12.98
CA ASN A 68 2.09 -9.57 -11.98
C ASN A 68 2.24 -8.25 -11.22
N SER A 69 3.30 -7.46 -11.47
CA SER A 69 3.53 -6.21 -10.73
C SER A 69 2.37 -5.22 -10.91
N GLU A 70 1.82 -5.09 -12.11
CA GLU A 70 0.67 -4.19 -12.35
C GLU A 70 -0.63 -4.71 -11.71
N GLU A 71 -0.79 -6.04 -11.60
CA GLU A 71 -1.92 -6.64 -10.88
C GLU A 71 -1.85 -6.35 -9.38
N LEU A 72 -0.70 -6.57 -8.75
CA LEU A 72 -0.47 -6.23 -7.34
C LEU A 72 -0.71 -4.74 -7.07
N PHE A 73 -0.24 -3.87 -7.97
CA PHE A 73 -0.49 -2.44 -7.86
C PHE A 73 -1.98 -2.08 -7.99
N THR A 74 -2.69 -2.75 -8.91
CA THR A 74 -4.14 -2.56 -9.10
C THR A 74 -4.92 -3.03 -7.87
N ASN A 75 -4.54 -4.16 -7.27
CA ASN A 75 -5.17 -4.67 -6.05
C ASN A 75 -5.03 -3.68 -4.90
N TYR A 76 -3.80 -3.19 -4.65
CA TYR A 76 -3.55 -2.13 -3.68
C TYR A 76 -4.41 -0.89 -3.97
N LYS A 77 -4.41 -0.40 -5.22
CA LYS A 77 -5.12 0.82 -5.60
C LYS A 77 -6.64 0.68 -5.43
N ASN A 78 -7.19 -0.47 -5.78
CA ASN A 78 -8.62 -0.75 -5.61
C ASN A 78 -9.00 -0.78 -4.13
N ALA A 79 -8.22 -1.47 -3.29
CA ALA A 79 -8.46 -1.48 -1.85
C ALA A 79 -8.35 -0.07 -1.23
N PHE A 80 -7.35 0.70 -1.66
CA PHE A 80 -7.16 2.07 -1.22
C PHE A 80 -8.36 2.96 -1.59
N ASN A 81 -8.83 2.89 -2.85
CA ASN A 81 -10.00 3.65 -3.30
C ASN A 81 -11.30 3.24 -2.59
N ILE A 82 -11.48 1.96 -2.30
CA ILE A 82 -12.65 1.47 -1.53
C ILE A 82 -12.62 2.08 -0.14
N PHE A 83 -11.45 2.05 0.53
CA PHE A 83 -11.30 2.66 1.84
C PHE A 83 -11.57 4.18 1.80
N GLU A 84 -10.98 4.93 0.88
CA GLU A 84 -11.26 6.38 0.75
C GLU A 84 -12.74 6.66 0.52
N SER A 85 -13.43 5.83 -0.27
CA SER A 85 -14.86 5.97 -0.53
C SER A 85 -15.75 5.62 0.66
N GLU A 86 -15.38 4.61 1.46
CA GLU A 86 -16.18 4.17 2.62
C GLU A 86 -16.06 5.15 3.80
N PHE A 87 -14.90 5.80 3.93
CA PHE A 87 -14.57 6.65 5.07
C PHE A 87 -14.52 8.16 4.74
N GLU A 88 -14.85 8.55 3.49
CA GLU A 88 -14.84 9.94 2.99
C GLU A 88 -13.51 10.69 3.23
N ILE A 89 -12.38 10.02 3.00
CA ILE A 89 -11.01 10.52 3.30
C ILE A 89 -10.22 10.96 2.08
#